data_AF-A0AA37BCZ4-F1
#
_entry.id   AF-A0AA37BCZ4-F1
#
_cell.length_a   1.000
_cell.length_b   1.000
_cell.length_c   1.000
_cell.angle_alpha   90.00
_cell.angle_beta   90.00
_cell.angle_gamma   90.00
#
_symmetry.space_group_name_H-M   'P 1'
#
loop_
_entity.id
_entity.type
_entity.pdbx_description
1 polymer ?
#
loop_
_entity_poly.entity_id
_entity_poly.type
_entity_poly.pdbx_seq_one_letter_code
_entity_poly.pdbx_strand_id
1 'polypeptide(L)' 'MRLEEDVVAAVEQLRRERHIGLSEALNELVRAGMRARPQRRVFQQRTRALQMRVDVSNVAEALDLLDDLEHD' A
#
# COMPACT_ATOMS: atom_id res chain seq x y z
N MET A 1 2.75 27.76 13.69
CA MET A 1 2.39 26.39 13.25
C MET A 1 1.63 25.74 14.38
N ARG A 2 0.46 25.13 14.11
CA ARG A 2 -0.28 24.34 15.09
C ARG A 2 0.04 22.87 14.84
N LEU A 3 0.38 22.13 15.88
CA LEU A 3 0.61 20.69 15.82
C LEU A 3 -0.67 19.96 16.22
N GLU A 4 -0.90 18.80 15.59
CA GLU A 4 -1.92 17.85 16.02
C GLU A 4 -1.53 17.24 17.38
N GLU A 5 -2.52 16.80 18.14
CA GLU A 5 -2.35 16.34 19.52
C GLU A 5 -1.41 15.13 19.64
N ASP A 6 -1.46 14.22 18.66
CA ASP A 6 -0.58 13.06 18.56
C ASP A 6 0.89 13.46 18.33
N VAL A 7 1.13 14.48 17.50
CA VAL A 7 2.47 15.01 17.27
C VAL A 7 3.00 15.69 18.52
N VAL A 8 2.17 16.44 19.26
CA VAL A 8 2.57 17.05 20.54
C VAL A 8 2.98 15.98 21.55
N ALA A 9 2.19 14.92 21.69
CA ALA A 9 2.49 13.81 22.59
C ALA A 9 3.82 13.13 22.23
N ALA A 10 4.06 12.86 20.95
CA ALA A 10 5.30 12.26 20.47
C ALA A 10 6.53 13.15 20.71
N VAL A 11 6.40 14.46 20.49
CA VAL A 11 7.45 15.45 20.77
C VAL A 11 7.78 15.47 22.26
N GLU A 12 6.78 15.57 23.14
CA GLU A 12 7.00 15.60 24.59
C GLU A 12 7.61 14.30 25.12
N GLN A 13 7.21 13.16 24.56
CA GLN A 13 7.84 11.89 24.87
C GLN A 13 9.34 11.89 24.53
N LEU A 14 9.68 12.33 23.32
CA LEU A 14 11.07 12.37 22.86
C LEU A 14 11.92 13.35 23.70
N ARG A 15 11.35 14.49 24.08
CA ARG A 15 11.99 15.45 24.98
C ARG A 15 12.26 14.86 26.36
N ARG A 16 11.33 14.07 26.91
CA ARG A 16 11.52 13.40 28.22
C ARG A 16 12.57 12.30 28.15
N GLU A 17 12.56 11.49 27.12
CA GLU A 17 13.47 10.34 26.96
C GLU A 17 14.90 10.77 26.67
N ARG A 18 15.09 11.85 25.90
CA ARG A 18 16.41 12.27 25.39
C ARG A 18 16.92 13.57 25.98
N HIS A 19 16.12 14.24 26.81
CA HIS A 19 16.45 15.53 27.43
C HIS A 19 16.81 16.62 26.41
N ILE A 20 16.14 16.63 25.25
CA ILE A 20 16.39 17.57 24.15
C ILE A 20 15.34 18.69 24.07
N GLY A 21 15.68 19.75 23.32
CA GLY A 21 14.78 20.87 23.06
C GLY A 21 13.63 20.54 22.11
N LEU A 22 12.60 21.39 22.07
CA LEU A 22 11.43 21.23 21.19
C LEU A 22 11.81 21.15 19.70
N SER A 23 12.64 22.09 19.22
CA SER A 23 13.03 22.14 17.81
C SER A 23 13.84 20.91 17.39
N GLU A 24 14.69 20.43 18.29
CA GLU A 24 15.49 19.22 18.07
C GLU A 24 14.60 17.97 18.03
N ALA A 25 13.69 17.82 18.99
CA ALA A 25 12.73 16.71 19.01
C ALA A 25 11.85 16.69 17.75
N LEU A 26 11.37 17.86 17.30
CA LEU A 26 10.59 17.95 16.07
C LEU A 26 11.40 17.56 14.84
N ASN A 27 12.65 18.03 14.73
CA ASN A 27 13.54 17.67 13.63
C ASN A 27 13.84 16.17 13.60
N GLU A 28 14.00 15.53 14.76
CA GLU A 28 14.17 14.09 14.84
C GLU A 28 12.92 13.34 14.37
N LEU A 29 11.72 13.74 14.80
CA LEU A 29 10.47 13.13 14.32
C LEU A 29 10.32 13.26 12.81
N VAL A 30 10.61 14.44 12.25
CA VAL A 30 10.60 14.66 10.80
C VAL A 30 11.59 13.73 10.10
N ARG A 31 12.84 13.65 10.59
CA ARG A 31 13.87 12.76 10.01
C ARG A 31 13.48 11.29 10.12
N ALA A 32 12.87 10.88 11.23
CA ALA A 32 12.38 9.52 11.41
C ALA A 32 11.27 9.20 10.40
N GLY A 33 10.30 10.10 10.23
CA GLY A 33 9.24 9.97 9.23
C GLY A 33 9.77 9.92 7.79
N MET A 34 10.74 10.76 7.45
CA MET A 34 11.37 10.74 6.11
C MET A 34 12.15 9.46 5.81
N ARG A 35 12.69 8.79 6.83
CA ARG A 35 13.41 7.51 6.68
C ARG A 35 12.48 6.31 6.75
N ALA A 36 11.31 6.44 7.35
CA ALA A 36 10.33 5.37 7.47
C ALA A 36 9.86 4.96 6.07
N ARG A 37 10.31 3.79 5.62
CA ARG A 37 9.75 3.16 4.43
C ARG A 37 8.52 2.39 4.88
N PRO A 38 7.31 2.73 4.40
CA PRO A 38 6.14 1.93 4.73
C PRO A 38 6.39 0.50 4.26
N GLN A 39 6.10 -0.47 5.13
CA GLN A 39 6.20 -1.87 4.76
C GLN A 39 5.18 -2.15 3.66
N ARG A 40 5.65 -2.17 2.40
CA ARG A 40 4.80 -2.51 1.27
C ARG A 40 4.44 -3.98 1.44
N ARG A 41 3.15 -4.29 1.60
CA ARG A 41 2.69 -5.68 1.52
C ARG A 41 3.11 -6.21 0.15
N VAL A 42 3.79 -7.35 0.14
CA VAL A 42 4.15 -8.03 -1.10
C VAL A 42 2.85 -8.30 -1.87
N PHE A 43 2.85 -8.00 -3.17
CA PHE A 43 1.72 -8.34 -4.01
C PHE A 43 1.54 -9.86 -3.99
N GLN A 44 0.36 -10.32 -3.60
CA GLN A 44 -0.03 -11.72 -3.69
C GLN A 44 -1.14 -11.82 -4.72
N GLN A 45 -0.84 -12.44 -5.87
CA GLN A 45 -1.84 -12.71 -6.89
C GLN A 45 -2.89 -13.65 -6.28
N ARG A 46 -4.14 -13.20 -6.28
CA ARG A 46 -5.27 -14.02 -5.81
C ARG A 46 -5.90 -14.65 -7.04
N THR A 47 -5.55 -15.89 -7.33
CA THR A 47 -6.19 -16.67 -8.40
C THR A 47 -7.29 -17.56 -7.82
N ARG A 48 -8.30 -17.85 -8.63
CA ARG A 48 -9.34 -18.84 -8.35
C ARG A 48 -9.60 -19.63 -9.62
N ALA A 49 -9.91 -20.91 -9.49
CA ALA A 49 -10.37 -21.71 -10.62
C ALA A 49 -11.74 -21.19 -11.06
N LEU A 50 -11.82 -20.70 -12.30
CA LEU A 50 -13.06 -20.18 -12.88
C LEU A 50 -13.98 -21.27 -13.45
N GLN A 51 -13.61 -22.55 -13.26
CA GLN A 51 -14.31 -23.72 -13.84
C GLN A 51 -14.61 -23.54 -15.34
N MET A 52 -13.66 -22.96 -16.07
CA MET A 52 -13.83 -22.63 -17.48
C MET A 52 -13.99 -23.92 -18.29
N ARG A 53 -14.99 -23.91 -19.18
CA ARG A 53 -15.28 -25.02 -20.10
C ARG A 53 -14.49 -24.93 -21.41
N VAL A 54 -13.86 -23.79 -21.64
CA VAL A 54 -13.07 -23.43 -22.84
C VAL A 54 -11.72 -22.94 -22.34
N ASP A 55 -10.64 -23.29 -23.05
CA ASP A 55 -9.31 -22.78 -22.71
C ASP A 55 -9.16 -21.33 -23.18
N VAL A 56 -9.24 -20.40 -22.22
CA VAL A 56 -9.07 -18.96 -22.49
C VAL A 56 -7.61 -18.53 -22.55
N SER A 57 -6.65 -19.45 -22.39
CA SER A 57 -5.23 -19.19 -22.60
C SER A 57 -4.91 -19.06 -24.09
N ASN A 58 -5.66 -19.76 -24.94
CA ASN A 58 -5.65 -19.59 -26.39
C ASN A 58 -6.66 -18.52 -26.80
N VAL A 59 -6.21 -17.27 -26.85
CA VAL A 59 -7.10 -16.12 -27.08
C VAL A 59 -7.80 -16.18 -28.44
N ALA A 60 -7.14 -16.66 -29.50
CA ALA A 60 -7.73 -16.69 -30.84
C ALA A 60 -8.94 -17.62 -30.91
N GLU A 61 -8.77 -18.87 -30.48
CA GLU A 61 -9.83 -19.89 -30.48
C GLU A 61 -10.99 -19.51 -29.55
N ALA A 62 -10.70 -18.87 -28.42
CA ALA A 62 -11.75 -18.40 -27.51
C ALA A 62 -12.59 -17.26 -28.10
N LEU A 63 -11.99 -16.39 -28.94
CA LEU A 63 -12.71 -15.32 -29.63
C LEU A 63 -13.55 -15.86 -30.79
N ASP A 64 -12.99 -16.78 -31.59
CA ASP A 64 -13.74 -17.42 -32.68
C ASP A 64 -15.02 -18.10 -32.16
N LEU A 65 -14.95 -18.80 -31.02
CA LEU A 65 -16.13 -19.41 -30.37
C LEU A 65 -17.18 -18.37 -29.93
N LEU A 66 -16.75 -17.19 -29.48
CA LEU A 66 -17.68 -16.13 -29.09
C LEU A 66 -18.37 -15.54 -30.32
N ASP A 67 -17.62 -15.32 -31.41
CA ASP A 67 -18.17 -14.84 -32.66
C ASP A 67 -19.21 -15.83 -33.21
N ASP A 68 -18.92 -17.14 -33.21
CA ASP A 68 -19.88 -18.16 -33.64
C ASP A 68 -21.20 -18.13 -32.81
N LEU A 69 -21.10 -17.90 -31.50
CA LEU A 69 -22.28 -17.80 -30.60
C LEU A 69 -23.11 -16.52 -30.81
N GLU A 70 -22.54 -15.44 -31.34
CA GLU A 70 -23.25 -14.19 -31.62
C GLU A 70 -24.02 -14.23 -32.96
N HIS A 71 -23.71 -15.19 -33.84
CA HIS A 71 -24.26 -15.29 -35.19
C HIS A 71 -25.33 -16.40 -35.37
N ASP A 72 -25.69 -17.13 -34.30
CA ASP A 72 -26.83 -18.07 -34.21
C ASP A 72 -28.09 -17.43 -33.58
#